data_AF-A0A0N5C8E7-F1
#
_entry.id   AF-A0A0N5C8E7-F1
#
_cell.length_a   1.000
_cell.length_b   1.000
_cell.length_c   1.000
_cell.angle_alpha   90.00
_cell.angle_beta   90.00
_cell.angle_gamma   90.00
#
_symmetry.space_group_name_H-M   'P 1'
#
loop_
_entity.id
_entity.type
_entity.pdbx_description
1 polymer ?
#
loop_
_entity_poly.entity_id
_entity_poly.type
_entity_poly.pdbx_seq_one_letter_code
_entity_poly.pdbx_strand_id
1 'polypeptide(L)'
;MGKQQLKTTLHPCKSPSVWSTLSNDRSQDTAKKVHSQVQQNPFFVIKRLALTKDAFKGEVPLVTGGRTNVCKAMVSTISTLGGNVAIPSRKIKILNDGIRID
;
A
#
# COMPACT_ATOMS: atom_id res chain seq x y z
N MET A 1 -37.25 -29.65 -26.89
CA MET A 1 -35.84 -30.11 -26.78
C MET A 1 -35.15 -29.21 -25.77
N GLY A 2 -34.62 -29.83 -24.70
CA GLY A 2 -34.50 -29.22 -23.37
C GLY A 2 -33.23 -28.42 -23.11
N LYS A 3 -33.37 -27.39 -22.26
CA LYS A 3 -32.29 -26.56 -21.73
C LYS A 3 -31.53 -27.34 -20.65
N GLN A 4 -30.20 -27.43 -20.80
CA GLN A 4 -29.32 -28.03 -19.82
C GLN A 4 -29.00 -27.01 -18.72
N GLN A 5 -29.17 -27.40 -17.46
CA GLN A 5 -28.61 -26.70 -16.29
C GLN A 5 -27.52 -27.59 -15.69
N LEU A 6 -26.27 -27.11 -15.70
CA LEU A 6 -25.17 -27.74 -14.97
C LEU A 6 -25.13 -27.20 -13.53
N LYS A 7 -25.25 -28.13 -12.58
CA LYS A 7 -25.26 -27.89 -11.14
C LYS A 7 -23.91 -28.38 -10.59
N THR A 8 -23.01 -27.46 -10.23
CA THR A 8 -21.69 -27.79 -9.67
C THR A 8 -21.79 -27.90 -8.15
N THR A 9 -21.76 -29.12 -7.64
CA THR A 9 -21.72 -29.44 -6.20
C THR A 9 -20.28 -29.47 -5.68
N LEU A 10 -19.98 -28.57 -4.74
CA LEU A 10 -18.79 -28.59 -3.90
C LEU A 10 -18.75 -29.86 -3.04
N HIS A 11 -17.62 -30.56 -3.05
CA HIS A 11 -17.33 -31.65 -2.12
C HIS A 11 -16.43 -31.12 -0.97
N PRO A 12 -16.75 -31.44 0.30
CA PRO A 12 -15.92 -31.06 1.46
C PRO A 12 -14.71 -32.01 1.62
N CYS A 13 -13.52 -31.44 1.80
CA CYS A 13 -12.31 -32.21 2.12
C CYS A 13 -12.30 -32.59 3.61
N LYS A 14 -12.27 -33.90 3.86
CA LYS A 14 -12.15 -34.54 5.17
C LYS A 14 -10.69 -34.46 5.65
N SER A 15 -10.50 -34.08 6.91
CA SER A 15 -9.20 -34.11 7.59
C SER A 15 -8.79 -35.54 7.94
N PRO A 16 -7.50 -35.90 7.86
CA PRO A 16 -6.98 -37.10 8.51
C PRO A 16 -6.38 -36.75 9.87
N SER A 17 -7.03 -37.24 10.92
CA SER A 17 -6.43 -37.50 12.23
C SER A 17 -5.55 -38.76 12.15
N VAL A 18 -4.26 -38.66 12.44
CA VAL A 18 -3.37 -39.82 12.55
C VAL A 18 -2.37 -39.57 13.68
N TRP A 19 -2.54 -40.35 14.74
CA TRP A 19 -1.51 -40.75 15.72
C TRP A 19 -1.13 -39.77 16.82
N SER A 20 -1.96 -39.82 17.86
CA SER A 20 -1.49 -40.02 19.23
C SER A 20 -0.38 -41.07 19.31
N THR A 21 0.71 -40.74 20.02
CA THR A 21 1.38 -41.54 21.09
C THR A 21 2.89 -41.31 21.04
N LEU A 22 3.38 -40.35 21.81
CA LEU A 22 4.61 -40.56 22.57
C LEU A 22 4.43 -39.83 23.90
N SER A 23 4.08 -40.62 24.90
CA SER A 23 3.85 -40.23 26.28
C SER A 23 5.19 -40.07 27.00
N ASN A 24 5.33 -39.01 27.80
CA ASN A 24 5.53 -39.06 29.25
C ASN A 24 6.44 -37.96 29.81
N ASP A 25 5.80 -37.21 30.69
CA ASP A 25 6.23 -36.81 32.02
C ASP A 25 7.22 -35.66 32.27
N ARG A 26 6.72 -34.79 33.15
CA ARG A 26 7.43 -34.07 34.22
C ARG A 26 8.09 -32.74 33.83
N SER A 27 7.33 -31.65 33.95
CA SER A 27 7.41 -30.76 35.11
C SER A 27 6.53 -29.52 34.89
N GLN A 28 5.77 -29.14 35.91
CA GLN A 28 5.15 -27.82 35.96
C GLN A 28 6.27 -26.79 36.16
N ASP A 29 6.33 -25.80 35.27
CA ASP A 29 6.79 -24.46 35.64
C ASP A 29 5.99 -23.44 34.83
N THR A 30 5.24 -22.65 35.58
CA THR A 30 4.36 -21.59 35.12
C THR A 30 5.18 -20.44 34.53
N ALA A 31 5.27 -20.36 33.21
CA ALA A 31 5.65 -19.13 32.52
C ALA A 31 4.48 -18.69 31.63
N LYS A 32 3.70 -17.72 32.11
CA LYS A 32 2.71 -16.98 31.31
C LYS A 32 3.44 -16.31 30.14
N LYS A 33 3.53 -17.01 29.01
CA LYS A 33 3.94 -16.42 27.74
C LYS A 33 2.71 -15.69 27.18
N VAL A 34 2.57 -14.43 27.57
CA VAL A 34 1.68 -13.48 26.90
C VAL A 34 2.22 -13.33 25.48
N HIS A 35 1.80 -14.22 24.59
CA HIS A 35 1.86 -13.97 23.16
C HIS A 35 0.85 -12.86 22.89
N SER A 36 1.29 -11.60 22.98
CA SER A 36 0.55 -10.52 22.33
C SER A 36 0.62 -10.80 20.83
N GLN A 37 -0.50 -11.25 20.27
CA GLN A 37 -0.64 -11.30 18.84
C GLN A 37 -0.59 -9.86 18.34
N VAL A 38 0.53 -9.48 17.71
CA VAL A 38 0.61 -8.26 16.90
C VAL A 38 -0.35 -8.48 15.74
N GLN A 39 -1.55 -7.91 15.83
CA GLN A 39 -2.46 -7.81 14.70
C GLN A 39 -1.76 -6.99 13.61
N GLN A 40 -1.25 -7.66 12.59
CA GLN A 40 -0.69 -7.01 11.41
C GLN A 40 -1.85 -6.33 10.68
N ASN A 41 -1.83 -5.00 10.63
CA ASN A 41 -2.85 -4.21 9.94
C ASN A 41 -2.75 -4.51 8.42
N PRO A 42 -3.82 -4.99 7.76
CA PRO A 42 -3.77 -5.38 6.34
C PRO A 42 -3.47 -4.21 5.38
N PHE A 43 -3.52 -2.97 5.87
CA PHE A 43 -3.19 -1.77 5.12
C PHE A 43 -1.78 -1.27 5.47
N PHE A 44 -0.80 -1.70 4.69
CA PHE A 44 0.56 -1.15 4.76
C PHE A 44 0.70 0.04 3.80
N VAL A 45 1.35 1.11 4.27
CA VAL A 45 1.53 2.33 3.48
C VAL A 45 2.81 2.24 2.66
N ILE A 46 2.67 2.14 1.33
CA ILE A 46 3.80 2.20 0.39
C ILE A 46 4.08 3.67 0.07
N LYS A 47 5.26 4.17 0.46
CA LYS A 47 5.70 5.56 0.20
C LYS A 47 6.55 5.74 -1.06
N ARG A 48 6.75 4.67 -1.84
CA ARG A 48 7.57 4.69 -3.05
C ARG A 48 6.74 5.14 -4.25
N LEU A 49 7.41 5.71 -5.25
CA LEU A 49 6.78 6.02 -6.53
C LEU A 49 6.31 4.73 -7.20
N ALA A 50 5.06 4.71 -7.63
CA ALA A 50 4.48 3.59 -8.36
C ALA A 50 4.87 3.61 -9.84
N LEU A 51 5.18 4.79 -10.38
CA LEU A 51 5.50 4.99 -11.79
C LEU A 51 7.02 4.88 -12.04
N THR A 52 7.37 4.49 -13.27
CA THR A 52 8.74 4.46 -13.75
C THR A 52 9.30 5.88 -13.89
N LYS A 53 10.64 5.99 -13.88
CA LYS A 53 11.31 7.25 -14.20
C LYS A 53 10.85 7.78 -15.56
N ASP A 54 10.81 9.10 -15.70
CA ASP A 54 10.44 9.81 -16.93
C ASP A 54 9.01 9.58 -17.45
N ALA A 55 8.11 9.01 -16.64
CA ALA A 55 6.72 8.78 -17.03
C ALA A 55 5.95 10.06 -17.42
N PHE A 56 6.40 11.23 -16.98
CA PHE A 56 5.81 12.53 -17.31
C PHE A 56 6.72 13.40 -18.19
N LYS A 57 7.75 12.83 -18.82
CA LYS A 57 8.69 13.60 -19.64
C LYS A 57 8.01 14.23 -20.84
N GLY A 58 8.17 15.55 -20.98
CA GLY A 58 7.56 16.33 -22.06
C GLY A 58 6.15 16.85 -21.74
N GLU A 59 5.57 16.44 -20.61
CA GLU A 59 4.26 16.91 -20.17
C GLU A 59 4.38 18.12 -19.24
N VAL A 60 3.38 19.01 -19.32
CA VAL A 60 3.31 20.24 -18.52
C VAL A 60 2.01 20.34 -17.73
N PRO A 61 1.88 19.65 -16.59
CA PRO A 61 0.67 19.73 -15.79
C PRO A 61 0.56 21.05 -15.01
N LEU A 62 -0.67 21.56 -14.90
CA LEU A 62 -1.01 22.72 -14.10
C LEU A 62 -1.51 22.27 -12.72
N VAL A 63 -0.82 22.66 -11.65
CA VAL A 63 -1.20 22.32 -10.27
C VAL A 63 -1.48 23.57 -9.45
N THR A 64 -2.75 23.86 -9.19
CA THR A 64 -3.17 25.00 -8.37
C THR A 64 -2.78 24.78 -6.90
N GLY A 65 -2.26 25.82 -6.24
CA GLY A 65 -1.87 25.70 -4.83
C GLY A 65 -0.67 24.76 -4.58
N GLY A 66 0.11 24.48 -5.62
CA GLY A 66 1.26 23.55 -5.63
C GLY A 66 2.39 23.82 -4.62
N ARG A 67 2.36 24.93 -3.89
CA ARG A 67 3.41 25.24 -2.91
C ARG A 67 3.22 24.59 -1.54
N THR A 68 2.02 24.15 -1.18
CA THR A 68 1.73 23.71 0.20
C THR A 68 1.10 22.34 0.27
N ASN A 69 1.31 21.67 1.42
CA ASN A 69 0.65 20.42 1.80
C ASN A 69 0.78 19.33 0.72
N VAL A 70 -0.35 18.69 0.40
CA VAL A 70 -0.47 17.59 -0.55
C VAL A 70 -0.04 18.02 -1.96
N CYS A 71 -0.37 19.24 -2.38
CA CYS A 71 -0.06 19.69 -3.73
C CYS A 71 1.45 19.88 -3.92
N LYS A 72 2.20 20.21 -2.86
CA LYS A 72 3.68 20.24 -2.90
C LYS A 72 4.27 18.86 -3.14
N ALA A 73 3.75 17.85 -2.46
CA ALA A 73 4.18 16.46 -2.66
C ALA A 73 3.85 15.99 -4.09
N MET A 74 2.68 16.39 -4.62
CA MET A 74 2.27 16.07 -5.98
C MET A 74 3.18 16.70 -7.04
N VAL A 75 3.45 18.01 -6.92
CA VAL A 75 4.40 18.72 -7.79
C VAL A 75 5.78 18.06 -7.75
N SER A 76 6.30 17.79 -6.55
CA SER A 76 7.62 17.16 -6.38
C SER A 76 7.67 15.76 -6.98
N THR A 77 6.60 14.97 -6.84
CA THR A 77 6.49 13.64 -7.44
C THR A 77 6.49 13.72 -8.96
N ILE A 78 5.69 14.61 -9.55
CA ILE A 78 5.62 14.78 -11.01
C ILE A 78 6.96 15.26 -11.56
N SER A 79 7.62 16.19 -10.87
CA SER A 79 8.94 16.69 -11.26
C SER A 79 9.99 15.58 -11.23
N THR A 80 9.97 14.73 -10.20
CA THR A 80 10.88 13.56 -10.08
C THR A 80 10.65 12.55 -11.22
N LEU A 81 9.44 12.49 -11.74
CA LEU A 81 9.06 11.65 -12.88
C LEU A 81 9.31 12.35 -14.24
N GLY A 82 10.04 13.47 -14.26
CA GLY A 82 10.49 14.16 -15.47
C GLY A 82 9.50 15.16 -16.06
N GLY A 83 8.38 15.44 -15.38
CA GLY A 83 7.39 16.43 -15.83
C GLY A 83 7.75 17.85 -15.43
N ASN A 84 7.39 18.83 -16.26
CA ASN A 84 7.61 20.25 -15.93
C ASN A 84 6.30 20.86 -15.41
N VAL A 85 6.24 21.30 -14.15
CA VAL A 85 4.96 21.64 -13.52
C VAL A 85 4.72 23.14 -13.46
N ALA A 86 3.57 23.60 -13.95
CA ALA A 86 3.14 24.99 -13.81
C ALA A 86 2.33 25.17 -12.52
N ILE A 87 2.70 26.14 -11.68
CA ILE A 87 2.07 26.36 -10.36
C ILE A 87 1.54 27.80 -10.26
N PRO A 88 0.23 28.03 -10.42
CA PRO A 88 -0.36 29.34 -10.19
C PRO A 88 -0.60 29.57 -8.70
N SER A 89 -0.31 30.79 -8.23
CA SER A 89 -0.59 31.22 -6.86
C SER A 89 -0.79 32.72 -6.77
N ARG A 90 -1.73 33.15 -5.90
CA ARG A 90 -1.95 34.57 -5.56
C ARG A 90 -0.82 35.14 -4.71
N LYS A 91 -0.14 34.29 -3.93
CA LYS A 91 0.92 34.70 -3.01
C LYS A 91 2.27 34.43 -3.67
N ILE A 92 2.77 35.41 -4.42
CA ILE A 92 4.01 35.28 -5.21
C ILE A 92 5.27 35.13 -4.33
N LYS A 93 5.34 35.86 -3.21
CA LYS A 93 6.43 35.73 -2.22
C LYS A 93 6.54 34.31 -1.71
N ILE A 94 5.38 33.74 -1.40
CA ILE A 94 5.26 32.33 -1.09
C ILE A 94 5.78 31.59 -2.31
N LEU A 95 5.13 31.58 -3.47
CA LEU A 95 5.59 30.81 -4.64
C LEU A 95 7.13 30.76 -4.85
N ASN A 96 7.80 31.91 -4.83
CA ASN A 96 9.24 32.03 -5.11
C ASN A 96 10.17 31.42 -4.04
N ASP A 97 9.91 31.57 -2.74
CA ASP A 97 10.89 31.13 -1.72
C ASP A 97 10.95 29.59 -1.56
N GLY A 98 10.11 28.83 -2.26
CA GLY A 98 9.97 27.37 -2.03
C GLY A 98 9.85 26.52 -3.28
N ILE A 99 10.04 27.11 -4.46
CA ILE A 99 10.29 26.37 -5.69
C ILE A 99 11.81 26.13 -5.73
N ARG A 100 12.26 25.13 -4.99
CA ARG A 100 13.49 24.41 -5.30
C ARG A 100 13.04 23.16 -6.04
N ILE A 101 13.11 23.22 -7.36
CA ILE A 101 12.91 22.06 -8.22
C ILE A 101 14.34 21.66 -8.58
N ASP A 102 14.84 20.60 -7.94
CA ASP A 102 16.15 20.01 -8.22
C ASP A 102 16.14 19.26 -9.56
#